data_AF-A0A961PT48-F1
#
_entry.id   AF-A0A961PT48-F1
#
_cell.length_a   1.000
_cell.length_b   1.000
_cell.length_c   1.000
_cell.angle_alpha   90.00
_cell.angle_beta   90.00
_cell.angle_gamma   90.00
#
_symmetry.space_group_name_H-M   'P 1'
#
loop_
_entity.id
_entity.type
_entity.pdbx_description
1 polymer ?
#
loop_
_entity_poly.entity_id
_entity_poly.type
_entity_poly.pdbx_seq_one_letter_code
_entity_poly.pdbx_strand_id
1 'polypeptide(L)'
;MRAVDPGLAAHLEGGATTLCRCWRLQRRDGRVMGFTDHDRDLEFDGALFRASTGVNTATVETSTGLSVDNSQAVGVLNDLGLEEADIRAGRFDGAEVAIWLVNWRDPDQRILQFRGSLGEIRRSGGVFE
;
A
#
# COMPACT_ATOMS: atom_id res chain seq x y z
N MET A 1 -0.37 -13.88 -16.69
CA MET A 1 -1.71 -13.56 -16.15
C MET A 1 -1.72 -13.97 -14.69
N ARG A 2 -1.99 -13.05 -13.74
CA ARG A 2 -2.27 -13.44 -12.36
C ARG A 2 -3.65 -14.10 -12.31
N ALA A 3 -3.78 -15.19 -11.57
CA ALA A 3 -5.07 -15.82 -11.34
C ALA A 3 -5.94 -14.85 -10.52
N VAL A 4 -7.11 -14.51 -11.06
CA VAL A 4 -8.12 -13.70 -10.37
C VAL A 4 -9.06 -14.67 -9.68
N ASP A 5 -9.40 -14.42 -8.42
CA ASP A 5 -10.43 -15.18 -7.73
C ASP A 5 -11.75 -15.12 -8.54
N PRO A 6 -12.46 -16.25 -8.76
CA PRO A 6 -13.70 -16.25 -9.56
C PRO A 6 -14.80 -15.36 -8.99
N GLY A 7 -14.90 -15.22 -7.67
CA GLY A 7 -15.84 -14.31 -7.01
C GLY A 7 -15.50 -12.85 -7.30
N LEU A 8 -14.21 -12.50 -7.22
CA LEU A 8 -13.73 -11.17 -7.59
C LEU A 8 -13.91 -10.86 -9.08
N ALA A 9 -13.70 -11.83 -9.97
CA ALA A 9 -13.89 -11.66 -11.40
C ALA A 9 -15.35 -11.32 -11.75
N ALA A 10 -16.30 -12.10 -11.22
CA ALA A 10 -17.72 -11.83 -11.38
C ALA A 10 -18.13 -10.47 -10.81
N HIS A 11 -17.52 -10.05 -9.71
CA HIS A 11 -17.78 -8.75 -9.10
C HIS A 11 -17.26 -7.57 -9.97
N LEU A 12 -16.07 -7.72 -10.57
CA LEU A 12 -15.52 -6.72 -11.48
C LEU A 12 -16.39 -6.52 -12.73
N GLU A 13 -16.96 -7.61 -13.27
CA GLU A 13 -17.90 -7.56 -14.40
C GLU A 13 -19.23 -6.86 -14.06
N GLY A 14 -19.61 -6.82 -12.78
CA GLY A 14 -20.83 -6.19 -12.29
C GLY A 14 -20.79 -4.66 -12.14
N GLY A 15 -19.65 -4.00 -12.39
CA GLY A 15 -19.47 -2.57 -12.19
C GLY A 15 -19.14 -2.22 -10.74
N ALA A 16 -17.87 -2.41 -10.38
CA ALA A 16 -17.36 -2.32 -9.02
C ALA A 16 -17.73 -1.03 -8.26
N THR A 17 -18.59 -1.16 -7.25
CA THR A 17 -18.90 -0.10 -6.26
C THR A 17 -18.32 -0.39 -4.89
N THR A 18 -17.72 -1.57 -4.70
CA THR A 18 -17.30 -2.06 -3.37
C THR A 18 -15.82 -2.41 -3.30
N LEU A 19 -15.03 -1.90 -4.24
CA LEU A 19 -13.60 -2.12 -4.26
C LEU A 19 -12.88 -0.97 -3.56
N CYS A 20 -11.83 -1.34 -2.84
CA CYS A 20 -10.86 -0.45 -2.23
C CYS A 20 -9.46 -1.01 -2.48
N ARG A 21 -8.45 -0.21 -2.25
CA ARG A 21 -7.07 -0.66 -2.23
C ARG A 21 -6.59 -0.84 -0.81
N CYS A 22 -5.75 -1.84 -0.66
CA CYS A 22 -5.05 -2.13 0.58
C CYS A 22 -3.56 -2.23 0.30
N TRP A 23 -2.75 -1.57 1.13
CA TRP A 23 -1.29 -1.58 1.07
C TRP A 23 -0.75 -2.20 2.33
N ARG A 24 0.20 -3.12 2.18
CA ARG A 24 0.99 -3.68 3.28
C ARG A 24 2.44 -3.32 3.08
N LEU A 25 3.04 -2.76 4.12
CA LEU A 25 4.46 -2.51 4.24
C LEU A 25 5.03 -3.43 5.33
N GLN A 26 6.05 -4.20 5.02
CA GLN A 26 6.75 -5.06 5.96
C GLN A 26 8.22 -4.69 6.04
N ARG A 27 8.63 -4.17 7.18
CA ARG A 27 10.03 -3.85 7.48
C ARG A 27 10.84 -5.13 7.69
N ARG A 28 12.16 -5.00 7.54
CA ARG A 28 13.12 -6.11 7.77
C ARG A 28 13.16 -6.58 9.22
N ASP A 29 12.77 -5.73 10.17
CA ASP A 29 12.63 -6.07 11.58
C ASP A 29 11.31 -6.78 11.92
N GLY A 30 10.50 -7.11 10.92
CA GLY A 30 9.25 -7.83 11.07
C GLY A 30 8.04 -6.96 11.37
N ARG A 31 8.20 -5.64 11.54
CA ARG A 31 7.06 -4.73 11.75
C ARG A 31 6.23 -4.64 10.47
N VAL A 32 4.93 -4.91 10.60
CA VAL A 32 3.94 -4.83 9.52
C VAL A 32 3.04 -3.62 9.73
N MET A 33 2.80 -2.89 8.65
CA MET A 33 1.91 -1.73 8.61
C MET A 33 0.94 -1.92 7.45
N GLY A 34 -0.35 -1.81 7.72
CA GLY A 34 -1.42 -1.95 6.73
C GLY A 34 -2.20 -0.65 6.59
N PHE A 35 -2.60 -0.34 5.37
CA PHE A 35 -3.34 0.88 5.02
C PHE A 35 -4.44 0.59 4.01
N THR A 36 -5.55 1.30 4.08
CA THR A 36 -6.60 1.23 3.07
C THR A 36 -7.10 2.62 2.69
N ASP A 37 -7.57 2.76 1.46
CA ASP A 37 -8.29 3.94 0.97
C ASP A 37 -9.81 3.87 1.21
N HIS A 38 -10.26 2.81 1.87
CA HIS A 38 -11.59 2.73 2.41
C HIS A 38 -11.73 3.65 3.64
N ASP A 39 -12.97 4.02 3.96
CA ASP A 39 -13.30 4.87 5.11
C ASP A 39 -13.36 4.10 6.44
N ARG A 40 -13.10 2.78 6.41
CA ARG A 40 -13.07 1.88 7.56
C ARG A 40 -11.88 0.95 7.49
N ASP A 41 -11.39 0.56 8.67
CA ASP A 41 -10.35 -0.43 8.82
C ASP A 41 -10.80 -1.78 8.21
N LEU A 42 -9.84 -2.47 7.58
CA LEU A 42 -10.01 -3.80 7.02
C LEU A 42 -8.97 -4.75 7.61
N GLU A 43 -9.29 -6.03 7.71
CA GLU A 43 -8.37 -7.04 8.23
C GLU A 43 -8.36 -8.26 7.32
N PHE A 44 -7.17 -8.69 6.91
CA PHE A 44 -6.95 -9.95 6.20
C PHE A 44 -5.47 -10.34 6.27
N ASP A 45 -5.16 -11.62 6.01
CA ASP A 45 -3.80 -12.17 6.05
C ASP A 45 -3.03 -11.85 7.36
N GLY A 46 -3.75 -11.74 8.48
CA GLY A 46 -3.19 -11.42 9.80
C GLY A 46 -2.68 -9.98 9.97
N ALA A 47 -3.06 -9.07 9.07
CA ALA A 47 -2.70 -7.66 9.12
C ALA A 47 -3.94 -6.76 9.18
N LEU A 48 -3.89 -5.76 10.06
CA LEU A 48 -4.86 -4.67 10.11
C LEU A 48 -4.45 -3.58 9.11
N PHE A 49 -5.35 -3.27 8.19
CA PHE A 49 -5.27 -2.19 7.22
C PHE A 49 -6.08 -1.02 7.74
N ARG A 50 -5.39 0.00 8.25
CA ARG A 50 -6.06 1.15 8.86
C ARG A 50 -6.58 2.09 7.78
N ALA A 51 -7.82 2.53 7.93
CA ALA A 51 -8.34 3.68 7.22
C ALA A 51 -7.61 4.92 7.72
N SER A 52 -6.89 5.59 6.82
CA SER A 52 -6.24 6.83 7.15
C SER A 52 -7.06 7.98 6.58
N THR A 53 -7.68 8.76 7.46
CA THR A 53 -8.38 10.00 7.11
C THR A 53 -7.36 11.04 6.65
N GLY A 54 -6.93 10.97 5.39
CA GLY A 54 -5.96 11.94 4.85
C GLY A 54 -5.09 11.42 3.71
N VAL A 55 -5.12 10.13 3.39
CA VAL A 55 -4.30 9.58 2.29
C VAL A 55 -4.83 10.07 0.95
N ASN A 56 -4.03 10.88 0.25
CA ASN A 56 -4.28 11.17 -1.16
C ASN A 56 -3.88 9.95 -2.00
N THR A 57 -4.88 9.11 -2.29
CA THR A 57 -4.75 7.85 -3.04
C THR A 57 -4.08 7.99 -4.40
N ALA A 58 -4.22 9.14 -5.05
CA ALA A 58 -3.63 9.44 -6.35
C ALA A 58 -2.09 9.42 -6.33
N THR A 59 -1.48 9.81 -5.21
CA THR A 59 -0.02 9.85 -5.06
C THR A 59 0.56 8.43 -4.89
N VAL A 60 -0.22 7.51 -4.30
CA VAL A 60 0.20 6.11 -4.11
C VAL A 60 0.20 5.33 -5.44
N GLU A 61 -0.78 5.57 -6.30
CA GLU A 61 -0.85 4.96 -7.63
C GLU A 61 0.32 5.39 -8.52
N THR A 62 0.74 6.64 -8.42
CA THR A 62 1.84 7.19 -9.22
C THR A 62 3.19 6.63 -8.78
N SER A 63 3.38 6.44 -7.47
CA SER A 63 4.61 5.87 -6.88
C SER A 63 4.84 4.40 -7.20
N THR A 64 3.77 3.67 -7.54
CA THR A 64 3.79 2.20 -7.74
C THR A 64 3.86 1.81 -9.22
N GLY A 65 3.70 2.78 -10.12
CA GLY A 65 3.83 2.64 -11.56
C GLY A 65 5.22 3.01 -12.10
N LEU A 66 6.03 2.00 -12.41
CA LEU A 66 7.00 1.96 -13.51
C LEU A 66 8.35 2.68 -13.42
N SER A 67 8.63 3.52 -12.43
CA SER A 67 10.00 3.84 -12.03
C SER A 67 9.87 4.54 -10.70
N VAL A 68 10.39 3.93 -9.63
CA VAL A 68 10.20 4.49 -8.29
C VAL A 68 11.07 5.73 -8.20
N ASP A 69 10.52 6.89 -8.54
CA ASP A 69 10.93 8.14 -7.92
C ASP A 69 10.54 7.99 -6.44
N ASN A 70 11.47 7.44 -5.67
CA ASN A 70 11.38 7.20 -4.22
C ASN A 70 10.85 8.43 -3.46
N SER A 71 11.02 9.64 -4.01
CA SER A 71 10.44 10.89 -3.51
C SER A 71 8.92 10.91 -3.42
N GLN A 72 8.24 10.34 -4.41
CA GLN A 72 6.78 10.20 -4.44
C GLN A 72 6.32 9.14 -3.44
N ALA A 73 7.05 8.01 -3.39
CA ALA A 73 6.77 6.92 -2.47
C ALA A 73 6.87 7.37 -1.00
N VAL A 74 7.84 8.21 -0.66
CA VAL A 74 8.03 8.68 0.72
C VAL A 74 7.05 9.78 1.11
N GLY A 75 6.64 10.65 0.18
CA GLY A 75 5.57 11.63 0.43
C GLY A 75 4.24 10.95 0.81
N VAL A 76 3.91 9.87 0.11
CA VAL A 76 2.77 8.99 0.43
C VAL A 76 2.93 8.35 1.80
N LEU A 77 4.12 7.88 2.12
CA LEU A 77 4.40 7.15 3.35
C LEU A 77 4.38 8.04 4.61
N ASN A 78 4.76 9.32 4.52
CA ASN A 78 4.60 10.26 5.64
C ASN A 78 3.12 10.48 6.00
N ASP A 79 2.22 10.56 5.01
CA ASP A 79 0.76 10.66 5.23
C ASP A 79 0.15 9.35 5.76
N LEU A 80 0.86 8.23 5.58
CA LEU A 80 0.51 6.92 6.14
C LEU A 80 0.98 6.76 7.60
N GLY A 81 1.48 7.81 8.24
CA GLY A 81 1.92 7.76 9.63
C GLY A 81 3.23 6.99 9.83
N LEU A 82 4.07 6.88 8.79
CA LEU A 82 5.47 6.53 9.00
C LEU A 82 6.15 7.67 9.76
N GLU A 83 6.73 7.36 10.91
CA GLU A 83 7.46 8.36 11.67
C GLU A 83 8.71 8.80 10.89
N GLU A 84 8.92 10.12 10.77
CA GLU A 84 10.09 10.67 10.06
C GLU A 84 11.42 10.15 10.66
N ALA A 85 11.44 9.93 11.98
CA ALA A 85 12.58 9.33 12.68
C ALA A 85 12.89 7.92 12.18
N ASP A 86 11.87 7.11 11.86
CA ASP A 86 12.03 5.76 11.35
C ASP A 86 12.57 5.76 9.91
N ILE A 87 12.10 6.71 9.09
CA ILE A 87 12.59 6.90 7.72
C ILE A 87 14.07 7.31 7.74
N ARG A 88 14.43 8.31 8.56
CA ARG A 88 15.83 8.76 8.70
C ARG A 88 16.75 7.67 9.25
N ALA A 89 16.22 6.74 10.04
CA ALA A 89 16.98 5.61 10.56
C ALA A 89 17.15 4.47 9.55
N GLY A 90 16.69 4.61 8.30
CA GLY A 90 16.78 3.59 7.26
C GLY A 90 15.93 2.35 7.55
N ARG A 91 14.96 2.44 8.46
CA ARG A 91 14.19 1.26 8.91
C ARG A 91 13.27 0.69 7.82
N PHE A 92 12.99 1.48 6.79
CA PHE A 92 12.20 1.08 5.64
C PHE A 92 13.05 0.64 4.44
N ASP A 93 14.38 0.72 4.53
CA ASP A 93 15.26 0.28 3.46
C ASP A 93 15.09 -1.22 3.21
N GLY A 94 14.72 -1.58 1.98
CA GLY A 94 14.42 -2.96 1.63
C GLY A 94 13.16 -3.53 2.29
N ALA A 95 12.25 -2.68 2.78
CA ALA A 95 10.93 -3.12 3.24
C ALA A 95 10.11 -3.66 2.07
N GLU A 96 9.36 -4.74 2.29
CA GLU A 96 8.46 -5.28 1.28
C GLU A 96 7.17 -4.47 1.22
N VAL A 97 6.72 -4.16 0.00
CA VAL A 97 5.44 -3.51 -0.27
C VAL A 97 4.57 -4.46 -1.08
N ALA A 98 3.33 -4.63 -0.66
CA ALA A 98 2.31 -5.36 -1.40
C ALA A 98 1.02 -4.54 -1.47
N ILE A 99 0.34 -4.61 -2.62
CA ILE A 99 -0.87 -3.83 -2.91
C ILE A 99 -1.93 -4.76 -3.45
N TRP A 100 -3.11 -4.67 -2.89
CA TRP A 100 -4.28 -5.41 -3.33
C TRP A 100 -5.38 -4.47 -3.76
N LEU A 101 -6.17 -4.94 -4.73
CA LEU A 101 -7.54 -4.46 -4.91
C LEU A 101 -8.44 -5.46 -4.18
N VAL A 102 -9.24 -4.96 -3.25
CA VAL A 102 -9.99 -5.74 -2.26
C VAL A 102 -11.45 -5.33 -2.32
N ASN A 103 -12.37 -6.29 -2.32
CA ASN A 103 -13.76 -6.04 -2.02
C ASN A 103 -13.93 -5.77 -0.52
N TRP A 104 -14.23 -4.54 -0.10
CA TRP A 104 -14.34 -4.22 1.32
C TRP A 104 -15.54 -4.89 2.01
N ARG A 105 -16.53 -5.40 1.26
CA ARG A 105 -17.62 -6.21 1.84
C ARG A 105 -17.18 -7.63 2.15
N ASP A 106 -16.19 -8.13 1.42
CA ASP A 106 -15.67 -9.49 1.54
C ASP A 106 -14.16 -9.49 1.21
N PRO A 107 -13.29 -9.23 2.20
CA PRO A 107 -11.85 -9.12 1.99
C PRO A 107 -11.17 -10.38 1.43
N ASP A 108 -11.85 -11.53 1.43
CA ASP A 108 -11.40 -12.74 0.76
C ASP A 108 -11.43 -12.61 -0.76
N GLN A 109 -12.30 -11.76 -1.30
CA GLN A 109 -12.31 -11.36 -2.70
C GLN A 109 -11.29 -10.23 -2.93
N ARG A 110 -10.03 -10.63 -3.11
CA ARG A 110 -8.91 -9.71 -3.37
C ARG A 110 -7.99 -10.21 -4.45
N ILE A 111 -7.32 -9.28 -5.12
CA ILE A 111 -6.25 -9.58 -6.06
C ILE A 111 -5.02 -8.77 -5.73
N LEU A 112 -3.87 -9.45 -5.66
CA LEU A 112 -2.58 -8.79 -5.58
C LEU A 112 -2.35 -8.04 -6.90
N GLN A 113 -2.24 -6.72 -6.82
CA GLN A 113 -1.92 -5.81 -7.94
C GLN A 113 -0.41 -5.69 -8.10
N PHE A 114 0.31 -5.49 -7.00
CA PHE A 114 1.75 -5.25 -7.00
C PHE A 114 2.42 -5.90 -5.77
N ARG A 115 3.66 -6.36 -5.95
CA ARG A 115 4.56 -6.73 -4.86
C ARG A 115 5.98 -6.38 -5.25
N GLY A 116 6.71 -5.71 -4.36
CA GLY A 116 8.08 -5.28 -4.56
C GLY A 116 8.75 -4.92 -3.24
N SER A 117 9.92 -4.31 -3.31
CA SER A 117 10.65 -3.80 -2.14
C SER A 117 10.98 -2.32 -2.31
N LEU A 118 10.96 -1.56 -1.22
CA LEU A 118 11.50 -0.21 -1.19
C LEU A 118 13.02 -0.27 -1.34
N GLY A 119 13.59 0.61 -2.18
CA GLY A 119 15.03 0.80 -2.28
C GLY A 119 15.61 1.45 -1.03
N GLU A 120 16.88 1.88 -1.08
CA GLU A 120 17.41 2.82 -0.08
C GLU A 120 16.68 4.15 -0.23
N ILE A 121 16.10 4.64 0.86
CA ILE A 121 15.48 5.96 0.91
C ILE A 121 16.56 6.97 1.28
N ARG A 122 16.99 7.80 0.33
CA ARG A 122 17.98 8.87 0.53
C ARG A 122 17.30 10.24 0.61
N ARG A 123 18.00 11.25 1.11
CA ARG A 123 17.48 12.63 1.17
C ARG A 123 18.37 13.54 0.34
N SER A 124 17.78 14.21 -0.65
CA SER A 124 18.39 15.33 -1.38
C SER A 124 17.52 16.58 -1.18
N GLY A 125 18.09 17.65 -0.61
CA GLY A 125 17.47 18.98 -0.62
C GLY A 125 16.21 19.19 0.24
N GLY A 126 15.90 18.30 1.19
CA GLY A 126 14.69 18.42 2.01
C GLY A 126 13.50 17.60 1.52
N VAL A 127 13.70 16.88 0.43
CA VAL A 127 12.76 15.88 -0.10
C VAL A 127 13.46 14.52 -0.03
N PHE A 128 12.69 13.46 0.20
CA PHE A 128 13.20 12.09 0.14
C PHE A 128 13.33 11.66 -1.34
N GLU A 129 14.22 10.73 -1.66
CA GLU A 129 14.66 10.22 -2.98
C GLU A 129 15.15 8.78 -2.81
#